data_AF-A0A2V7JEI4-F1
#
_entry.id   AF-A0A2V7JEI4-F1
#
_cell.length_a   1.000
_cell.length_b   1.000
_cell.length_c   1.000
_cell.angle_alpha   90.00
_cell.angle_beta   90.00
_cell.angle_gamma   90.00
#
_symmetry.space_group_name_H-M   'P 1'
#
loop_
_entity.id
_entity.type
_entity.pdbx_description
1 polymer ?
#
loop_
_entity_poly.entity_id
_entity_poly.type
_entity_poly.pdbx_seq_one_letter_code
_entity_poly.pdbx_strand_id
1 'polypeptide(L)'
;MPEQPSASPRSPLTEDEQLLTPPQVVPVERRASFTSTDPWRVLRIMGEFVEGFDTLSDVRNAVTIFGSARTLDGDTYYRAAYETSRMLAEAGFAIITGGGPGIMAAANRGAKEGGGLSIGCNIELPFEQGTNEWVERSINFRYFFVRKTMFVKYSTAFIAFPGG
;
A
#
# COMPACT_ATOMS: atom_id res chain seq x y z
N MET A 1 -0.94 47.59 -1.60
CA MET A 1 -0.46 46.43 -0.82
C MET A 1 -0.82 45.17 -1.60
N PRO A 2 0.12 44.28 -1.92
CA PRO A 2 -0.22 43.05 -2.65
C PRO A 2 -0.91 42.06 -1.70
N GLU A 3 -2.08 41.56 -2.11
CA GLU A 3 -2.84 40.52 -1.44
C GLU A 3 -2.03 39.22 -1.35
N GLN A 4 -1.99 38.60 -0.18
CA GLN A 4 -1.43 37.26 -0.01
C GLN A 4 -2.37 36.22 -0.62
N PRO A 5 -1.85 35.22 -1.37
CA PRO A 5 -2.69 34.18 -1.95
C PRO A 5 -3.27 33.29 -0.86
N SER A 6 -4.59 33.06 -0.91
CA SER A 6 -5.30 32.18 0.01
C SER A 6 -4.80 30.73 -0.13
N ALA A 7 -4.37 30.15 0.98
CA ALA A 7 -3.99 28.74 1.03
C ALA A 7 -5.21 27.84 0.80
N SER A 8 -5.10 26.86 -0.09
CA SER A 8 -6.15 25.87 -0.29
C SER A 8 -6.38 25.06 0.99
N PRO A 9 -7.62 24.58 1.27
CA PRO A 9 -7.89 23.78 2.45
C PRO A 9 -7.09 22.48 2.38
N ARG A 10 -6.23 22.24 3.38
CA ARG A 10 -5.48 20.98 3.51
C ARG A 10 -6.47 19.82 3.70
N SER A 11 -6.29 18.75 2.93
CA SER A 11 -7.01 17.49 3.11
C SER A 11 -6.85 16.98 4.55
N PRO A 12 -7.85 16.26 5.09
CA PRO A 12 -7.75 15.66 6.41
C PRO A 12 -6.55 14.68 6.47
N LEU A 13 -5.80 14.71 7.58
CA LEU A 13 -4.64 13.85 7.80
C LEU A 13 -5.04 12.38 7.91
N THR A 14 -4.26 11.49 7.30
CA THR A 14 -4.44 10.04 7.48
C THR A 14 -4.09 9.60 8.90
N GLU A 15 -4.50 8.39 9.30
CA GLU A 15 -4.19 7.85 10.62
C GLU A 15 -2.68 7.70 10.86
N ASP A 16 -1.91 7.33 9.83
CA ASP A 16 -0.45 7.24 9.92
C ASP A 16 0.21 8.61 10.09
N GLU A 17 -0.25 9.63 9.35
CA GLU A 17 0.23 11.00 9.51
C GLU A 17 -0.07 11.53 10.92
N GLN A 18 -1.25 11.24 11.45
CA GLN A 18 -1.61 11.62 12.82
C GLN A 18 -0.77 10.91 13.88
N LEU A 19 -0.34 9.67 13.62
CA LEU A 19 0.55 8.92 14.51
C LEU A 19 1.97 9.50 14.52
N LEU A 20 2.49 9.89 13.36
CA LEU A 20 3.86 10.42 13.21
C LEU A 20 3.98 11.91 13.58
N THR A 21 2.86 12.62 13.68
CA THR A 21 2.86 14.04 14.06
C THR A 21 3.22 14.21 15.54
N PRO A 22 4.25 15.00 15.88
CA PRO A 22 4.59 15.27 17.27
C PRO A 22 3.42 15.92 18.02
N PRO A 23 3.25 15.64 19.33
CA PRO A 23 2.22 16.28 20.12
C PRO A 23 2.38 17.81 20.06
N GLN A 24 1.42 18.49 19.46
CA GLN A 24 1.41 19.96 19.38
C GLN A 24 1.20 20.54 20.78
N VAL A 25 1.72 21.74 21.03
CA VAL A 25 1.42 22.50 22.26
C VAL A 25 -0.03 22.94 22.19
N VAL A 26 -0.94 22.09 22.66
CA VAL A 26 -2.38 22.34 22.72
C VAL A 26 -2.80 22.68 24.16
N PRO A 27 -3.83 23.54 24.34
CA PRO A 27 -4.41 23.82 25.65
C PRO A 27 -4.76 22.52 26.40
N VAL A 28 -4.61 22.53 27.73
CA VAL A 28 -4.70 21.35 28.61
C VAL A 28 -5.99 20.53 28.40
N GLU A 29 -7.09 21.18 28.05
CA GLU A 29 -8.39 20.58 27.75
C GLU A 29 -8.36 19.60 26.56
N ARG A 30 -7.46 19.81 25.59
CA ARG A 30 -7.34 18.97 24.38
C ARG A 30 -6.36 17.80 24.56
N ARG A 31 -5.55 17.78 25.63
CA ARG A 31 -4.62 16.67 25.92
C ARG A 31 -5.34 15.35 26.22
N ALA A 32 -6.51 15.40 26.85
CA ALA A 32 -7.29 14.21 27.19
C ALA A 32 -7.65 13.38 25.95
N SER A 33 -7.96 14.04 24.83
CA SER A 33 -8.29 13.40 23.55
C SER A 33 -7.13 12.63 22.94
N PHE A 34 -5.89 13.10 23.11
CA PHE A 34 -4.69 12.46 22.55
C PHE A 34 -4.32 11.19 23.34
N THR A 35 -4.35 11.25 24.67
CA THR A 35 -4.10 10.08 25.53
C THR A 35 -5.21 9.02 25.45
N SER A 36 -6.42 9.36 25.04
CA SER A 36 -7.52 8.39 24.85
C SER A 36 -7.49 7.67 23.49
N THR A 37 -6.82 8.23 22.47
CA THR A 37 -6.80 7.67 21.12
C THR A 37 -5.65 6.70 20.87
N ASP A 38 -4.50 6.87 21.53
CA ASP A 38 -3.35 6.00 21.35
C ASP A 38 -3.59 4.54 21.76
N PRO A 39 -4.28 4.22 22.88
CA PRO A 39 -4.66 2.84 23.17
C PRO A 39 -5.50 2.22 22.04
N TRP A 40 -6.42 2.98 21.47
CA TRP A 40 -7.23 2.52 20.33
C TRP A 40 -6.39 2.35 19.05
N ARG A 41 -5.38 3.18 18.83
CA ARG A 41 -4.41 3.01 17.74
C ARG A 41 -3.62 1.72 17.91
N VAL A 42 -3.13 1.41 19.11
CA VAL A 42 -2.43 0.15 19.39
C VAL A 42 -3.31 -1.04 19.05
N LEU A 43 -4.59 -1.03 19.45
CA LEU A 43 -5.53 -2.10 19.11
C LEU A 43 -5.78 -2.19 17.59
N ARG A 44 -5.86 -1.07 16.88
CA ARG A 44 -6.00 -1.05 15.41
C ARG A 44 -4.76 -1.57 14.69
N ILE A 45 -3.56 -1.18 15.13
CA ILE A 45 -2.28 -1.73 14.64
C ILE A 45 -2.25 -3.24 14.91
N MET A 46 -2.67 -3.64 16.12
CA MET A 46 -3.08 -4.98 16.54
C MET A 46 -3.80 -5.74 15.42
N GLY A 47 -4.98 -5.19 15.09
CA GLY A 47 -5.89 -5.73 14.09
C GLY A 47 -5.28 -5.83 12.69
N GLU A 48 -4.58 -4.80 12.21
CA GLU A 48 -3.95 -4.83 10.88
C GLU A 48 -2.86 -5.90 10.77
N PHE A 49 -2.11 -6.17 11.86
CA PHE A 49 -1.18 -7.30 11.88
C PHE A 49 -1.89 -8.64 11.83
N VAL A 50 -2.96 -8.80 12.61
CA VAL A 50 -3.74 -10.05 12.64
C VAL A 50 -4.35 -10.32 11.26
N GLU A 51 -5.03 -9.33 10.67
CA GLU A 51 -5.63 -9.42 9.35
C GLU A 51 -4.58 -9.71 8.26
N GLY A 52 -3.45 -8.98 8.29
CA GLY A 52 -2.37 -9.19 7.34
C GLY A 52 -1.73 -10.58 7.47
N PHE A 53 -1.58 -11.09 8.69
CA PHE A 53 -1.00 -12.41 8.90
C PHE A 53 -1.93 -13.56 8.53
N ASP A 54 -3.23 -13.40 8.81
CA ASP A 54 -4.25 -14.39 8.49
C ASP A 54 -4.47 -14.47 6.97
N THR A 55 -4.68 -13.31 6.34
CA THR A 55 -4.95 -13.20 4.90
C THR A 55 -3.79 -13.69 4.03
N LEU A 56 -2.55 -13.61 4.52
CA LEU A 56 -1.36 -14.06 3.78
C LEU A 56 -0.80 -15.39 4.30
N SER A 57 -1.47 -16.06 5.24
CA SER A 57 -0.93 -17.24 5.95
C SER A 57 -0.56 -18.44 5.06
N ASP A 58 -1.26 -18.61 3.93
CA ASP A 58 -1.06 -19.66 2.93
C ASP A 58 -0.08 -19.25 1.80
N VAL A 59 0.39 -18.00 1.79
CA VAL A 59 1.32 -17.48 0.78
C VAL A 59 2.74 -17.95 1.11
N ARG A 60 3.31 -18.82 0.25
CA ARG A 60 4.65 -19.41 0.47
C ARG A 60 5.72 -18.79 -0.40
N ASN A 61 5.52 -18.83 -1.72
CA ASN A 61 6.47 -18.33 -2.70
C ASN A 61 5.88 -17.08 -3.33
N ALA A 62 6.25 -15.90 -2.84
CA ALA A 62 5.81 -14.65 -3.47
C ALA A 62 6.95 -13.70 -3.78
N VAL A 63 6.74 -12.86 -4.78
CA VAL A 63 7.63 -11.76 -5.14
C VAL A 63 6.85 -10.47 -4.98
N THR A 64 7.41 -9.50 -4.22
CA THR A 64 6.83 -8.15 -4.24
C THR A 64 7.41 -7.34 -5.38
N ILE A 65 6.53 -6.74 -6.17
CA ILE A 65 6.89 -5.85 -7.27
C ILE A 65 6.50 -4.41 -6.89
N PHE A 66 7.49 -3.52 -6.95
CA PHE A 66 7.33 -2.08 -6.74
C PHE A 66 7.54 -1.32 -8.06
N GLY A 67 6.92 -0.15 -8.17
CA GLY A 67 7.14 0.78 -9.27
C GLY A 67 6.15 1.93 -9.27
N SER A 68 6.27 2.80 -10.27
CA SER A 68 5.45 3.99 -10.42
C SER A 68 3.95 3.68 -10.55
N ALA A 69 3.13 4.40 -9.77
CA ALA A 69 1.68 4.43 -9.92
C ALA A 69 1.21 5.26 -11.14
N ARG A 70 2.12 5.95 -11.82
CA ARG A 70 1.81 6.91 -12.90
C ARG A 70 2.14 6.39 -14.30
N THR A 71 2.77 5.22 -14.40
CA THR A 71 3.11 4.60 -15.68
C THR A 71 1.84 4.19 -16.42
N LEU A 72 1.78 4.46 -17.72
CA LEU A 72 0.61 4.13 -18.57
C LEU A 72 0.79 2.78 -19.26
N ASP A 73 -0.31 2.14 -19.67
CA ASP A 73 -0.36 0.79 -20.25
C ASP A 73 0.49 0.62 -21.53
N GLY A 74 0.77 1.70 -22.27
CA GLY A 74 1.60 1.69 -23.48
C GLY A 74 3.11 1.87 -23.22
N ASP A 75 3.52 2.08 -21.97
CA ASP A 75 4.91 2.29 -21.60
C ASP A 75 5.71 0.97 -21.66
N THR A 76 6.98 1.06 -22.04
CA THR A 76 7.88 -0.11 -22.06
C THR A 76 8.01 -0.75 -20.69
N TYR A 77 8.02 0.05 -19.61
CA TYR A 77 8.10 -0.46 -18.24
C TYR A 77 6.81 -1.12 -17.77
N TYR A 78 5.64 -0.66 -18.25
CA TYR A 78 4.37 -1.34 -17.98
C TYR A 78 4.40 -2.74 -18.56
N ARG A 79 4.75 -2.86 -19.85
CA ARG A 79 4.85 -4.17 -20.51
C ARG A 79 5.89 -5.06 -19.86
N ALA A 80 7.05 -4.52 -19.50
CA ALA A 80 8.10 -5.28 -18.82
C ALA A 80 7.63 -5.79 -17.45
N ALA A 81 6.90 -4.99 -16.68
CA ALA A 81 6.33 -5.41 -15.40
C ALA A 81 5.28 -6.51 -15.55
N TYR A 82 4.40 -6.38 -16.55
CA TYR A 82 3.42 -7.41 -16.89
C TYR A 82 4.10 -8.73 -17.27
N GLU A 83 5.05 -8.73 -18.22
CA GLU A 83 5.72 -9.95 -18.69
C GLU A 83 6.55 -10.59 -17.57
N THR A 84 7.29 -9.80 -16.80
CA THR A 84 8.07 -10.30 -15.65
C THR A 84 7.17 -10.98 -14.64
N SER A 85 6.05 -10.34 -14.29
CA SER A 85 5.07 -10.87 -13.33
C SER A 85 4.42 -12.15 -13.83
N ARG A 86 4.05 -12.20 -15.12
CA ARG A 86 3.48 -13.38 -15.77
C ARG A 86 4.44 -14.56 -15.73
N MET A 87 5.71 -14.37 -16.09
CA MET A 87 6.72 -15.44 -16.06
C MET A 87 6.95 -15.97 -14.64
N LEU A 88 6.92 -15.10 -13.63
CA LEU A 88 7.01 -15.50 -12.21
C LEU A 88 5.79 -16.30 -11.78
N ALA A 89 4.59 -15.88 -12.17
CA ALA A 89 3.35 -16.60 -11.90
C ALA A 89 3.34 -17.99 -12.54
N GLU A 90 3.75 -18.11 -13.81
CA GLU A 90 3.90 -19.39 -14.51
C GLU A 90 4.93 -20.30 -13.84
N ALA A 91 5.93 -19.73 -13.16
CA ALA A 91 6.91 -20.46 -12.34
C ALA A 91 6.41 -20.80 -10.91
N GLY A 92 5.15 -20.48 -10.58
CA GLY A 92 4.52 -20.82 -9.31
C GLY A 92 4.72 -19.79 -8.20
N PHE A 93 5.10 -18.55 -8.53
CA PHE A 93 5.17 -17.45 -7.56
C PHE A 93 3.86 -16.66 -7.52
N ALA A 94 3.38 -16.37 -6.30
CA ALA A 94 2.41 -15.31 -6.08
C ALA A 94 3.07 -13.94 -6.26
N ILE A 95 2.27 -12.92 -6.60
CA ILE A 95 2.77 -11.57 -6.83
C ILE A 95 2.08 -10.63 -5.86
N ILE A 96 2.88 -9.92 -5.08
CA ILE A 96 2.42 -8.91 -4.14
C ILE A 96 2.76 -7.53 -4.71
N THR A 97 1.80 -6.62 -4.69
CA THR A 97 2.02 -5.22 -5.08
C THR A 97 1.37 -4.29 -4.07
N GLY A 98 1.52 -2.98 -4.29
CA GLY A 98 0.79 -1.98 -3.54
C GLY A 98 -0.69 -1.85 -3.88
N GLY A 99 -1.22 -2.60 -4.85
CA GLY A 99 -2.64 -2.61 -5.25
C GLY A 99 -3.11 -1.43 -6.10
N GLY A 100 -2.26 -0.41 -6.30
CA GLY A 100 -2.61 0.79 -7.08
C GLY A 100 -2.49 0.64 -8.60
N PRO A 101 -2.59 1.76 -9.35
CA PRO A 101 -2.46 1.79 -10.81
C PRO A 101 -1.01 1.66 -11.29
N GLY A 102 -0.81 1.77 -12.62
CA GLY A 102 0.50 1.78 -13.26
C GLY A 102 1.24 0.45 -13.17
N ILE A 103 2.51 0.47 -12.75
CA ILE A 103 3.33 -0.75 -12.65
C ILE A 103 2.69 -1.80 -11.75
N MET A 104 2.04 -1.38 -10.66
CA MET A 104 1.36 -2.30 -9.74
C MET A 104 0.22 -3.02 -10.46
N ALA A 105 -0.60 -2.31 -11.22
CA ALA A 105 -1.66 -2.90 -12.04
C ALA A 105 -1.11 -3.83 -13.12
N ALA A 106 -0.02 -3.45 -13.79
CA ALA A 106 0.66 -4.31 -14.78
C ALA A 106 1.12 -5.64 -14.16
N ALA A 107 1.76 -5.55 -12.98
CA ALA A 107 2.21 -6.71 -12.25
C ALA A 107 1.04 -7.59 -11.78
N ASN A 108 -0.02 -7.01 -11.18
CA ASN A 108 -1.20 -7.78 -10.78
C ASN A 108 -1.88 -8.47 -11.96
N ARG A 109 -1.96 -7.78 -13.10
CA ARG A 109 -2.48 -8.33 -14.35
C ARG A 109 -1.66 -9.52 -14.83
N GLY A 110 -0.34 -9.37 -14.91
CA GLY A 110 0.57 -10.43 -15.32
C GLY A 110 0.46 -11.66 -14.41
N ALA A 111 0.33 -11.44 -13.10
CA ALA A 111 0.18 -12.51 -12.13
C ALA A 111 -1.08 -13.36 -12.38
N LYS A 112 -2.23 -12.68 -12.49
CA LYS A 112 -3.53 -13.29 -12.72
C LYS A 112 -3.59 -14.03 -14.05
N GLU A 113 -3.11 -13.40 -15.13
CA GLU A 113 -3.10 -14.01 -16.47
C GLU A 113 -2.07 -15.16 -16.58
N GLY A 114 -1.01 -15.14 -15.78
CA GLY A 114 -0.04 -16.24 -15.64
C GLY A 114 -0.50 -17.39 -14.73
N GLY A 115 -1.71 -17.30 -14.15
CA GLY A 115 -2.28 -18.34 -13.27
C GLY A 115 -1.73 -18.34 -11.84
N GLY A 116 -1.00 -17.30 -11.45
CA GLY A 116 -0.50 -17.10 -10.09
C GLY A 116 -1.42 -16.21 -9.26
N LEU A 117 -1.31 -16.28 -7.94
CA LEU A 117 -2.11 -15.47 -7.03
C LEU A 117 -1.70 -13.99 -7.08
N SER A 118 -2.64 -13.11 -7.42
CA SER A 118 -2.45 -11.66 -7.45
C SER A 118 -2.89 -10.97 -6.15
N ILE A 119 -1.95 -10.37 -5.43
CA ILE A 119 -2.16 -9.76 -4.11
C ILE A 119 -1.94 -8.25 -4.17
N GLY A 120 -2.83 -7.48 -3.54
CA GLY A 120 -2.74 -6.03 -3.38
C GLY A 120 -2.73 -5.63 -1.91
N CYS A 121 -1.61 -5.13 -1.43
CA CYS A 121 -1.50 -4.50 -0.11
C CYS A 121 -1.70 -2.99 -0.27
N ASN A 122 -2.95 -2.52 -0.20
CA ASN A 122 -3.33 -1.12 -0.36
C ASN A 122 -3.00 -0.30 0.90
N ILE A 123 -2.96 1.02 0.76
CA ILE A 123 -2.78 1.95 1.89
C ILE A 123 -3.81 3.07 1.79
N GLU A 124 -4.36 3.47 2.94
CA GLU A 124 -5.20 4.65 3.05
C GLU A 124 -4.41 5.91 2.66
N LEU A 125 -4.94 6.66 1.70
CA LEU A 125 -4.40 7.94 1.26
C LEU A 125 -5.52 9.00 1.26
N PRO A 126 -5.20 10.31 1.44
CA PRO A 126 -6.20 11.38 1.44
C PRO A 126 -6.96 11.53 0.11
N PHE A 127 -6.35 11.05 -0.97
CA PHE A 127 -6.93 10.96 -2.30
C PHE A 127 -6.96 9.48 -2.66
N GLU A 128 -8.16 8.96 -2.87
CA GLU A 128 -8.41 7.55 -3.06
C GLU A 128 -7.69 7.02 -4.31
N GLN A 129 -6.72 6.13 -4.10
CA GLN A 129 -6.28 5.21 -5.15
C GLN A 129 -7.02 3.89 -4.90
N GLY A 130 -8.06 3.65 -5.69
CA GLY A 130 -8.79 2.38 -5.65
C GLY A 130 -7.87 1.21 -5.99
N THR A 131 -8.21 0.03 -5.46
CA THR A 131 -7.54 -1.22 -5.82
C THR A 131 -7.76 -1.51 -7.31
N ASN A 132 -6.71 -1.87 -8.03
CA ASN A 132 -6.83 -2.26 -9.44
C ASN A 132 -7.64 -3.56 -9.61
N GLU A 133 -8.28 -3.72 -10.76
CA GLU A 133 -9.20 -4.84 -11.06
C GLU A 133 -8.54 -6.23 -11.13
N TRP A 134 -7.21 -6.27 -11.16
CA TRP A 134 -6.42 -7.50 -11.31
C TRP A 134 -6.03 -8.11 -9.97
N VAL A 135 -6.25 -7.39 -8.86
CA VAL A 135 -6.04 -7.92 -7.52
C VAL A 135 -7.13 -8.94 -7.20
N GLU A 136 -6.72 -10.14 -6.78
CA GLU A 136 -7.63 -11.19 -6.33
C GLU A 136 -7.75 -11.20 -4.81
N ARG A 137 -6.64 -10.91 -4.12
CA ARG A 137 -6.59 -10.82 -2.66
C ARG A 137 -6.12 -9.43 -2.25
N SER A 138 -7.02 -8.65 -1.64
CA SER A 138 -6.76 -7.27 -1.23
C SER A 138 -6.70 -7.15 0.29
N ILE A 139 -5.75 -6.37 0.79
CA ILE A 139 -5.66 -5.97 2.20
C ILE A 139 -5.50 -4.45 2.24
N ASN A 140 -6.28 -3.76 3.07
CA ASN A 140 -6.24 -2.31 3.19
C ASN A 140 -5.59 -1.92 4.51
N PHE A 141 -4.41 -1.32 4.44
CA PHE A 141 -3.70 -0.83 5.61
C PHE A 141 -3.99 0.65 5.84
N ARG A 142 -3.95 1.09 7.09
CA ARG A 142 -3.87 2.51 7.43
C ARG A 142 -2.47 2.90 7.82
N TYR A 143 -1.70 1.98 8.41
CA TYR A 143 -0.35 2.25 8.89
C TYR A 143 0.71 1.72 7.93
N PHE A 144 1.62 2.58 7.48
CA PHE A 144 2.63 2.23 6.48
C PHE A 144 3.59 1.14 6.96
N PHE A 145 3.92 1.12 8.25
CA PHE A 145 4.87 0.16 8.79
C PHE A 145 4.29 -1.27 8.87
N VAL A 146 2.98 -1.41 9.10
CA VAL A 146 2.32 -2.72 9.07
C VAL A 146 2.34 -3.27 7.65
N ARG A 147 1.94 -2.44 6.68
CA ARG A 147 2.02 -2.76 5.25
C ARG A 147 3.42 -3.18 4.80
N LYS A 148 4.45 -2.41 5.18
CA LYS A 148 5.86 -2.74 4.87
C LYS A 148 6.28 -4.09 5.44
N THR A 149 5.78 -4.44 6.62
CA THR A 149 6.05 -5.75 7.22
C THR A 149 5.49 -6.88 6.36
N MET A 150 4.30 -6.72 5.76
CA MET A 150 3.71 -7.74 4.89
C MET A 150 4.50 -7.94 3.59
N PHE A 151 5.00 -6.85 2.99
CA PHE A 151 5.87 -6.96 1.83
C PHE A 151 7.11 -7.81 2.12
N VAL A 152 7.75 -7.61 3.28
CA VAL A 152 8.97 -8.33 3.65
C VAL A 152 8.71 -9.76 4.10
N LYS A 153 7.74 -9.97 5.00
CA LYS A 153 7.51 -11.28 5.62
C LYS A 153 7.07 -12.34 4.62
N TYR A 154 6.23 -11.97 3.65
CA TYR A 154 5.61 -12.91 2.72
C TYR A 154 6.29 -12.96 1.35
N SER A 155 7.39 -12.23 1.15
CA SER A 155 8.13 -12.25 -0.12
C SER A 155 9.47 -12.96 0.02
N THR A 156 9.80 -13.74 -1.01
CA THR A 156 11.13 -14.34 -1.20
C THR A 156 12.08 -13.41 -1.93
N ALA A 157 11.54 -12.51 -2.77
CA ALA A 157 12.33 -11.56 -3.55
C ALA A 157 11.58 -10.25 -3.78
N PHE A 158 12.33 -9.22 -4.16
CA PHE A 158 11.83 -7.92 -4.56
C PHE A 158 12.29 -7.56 -5.96
N ILE A 159 11.38 -6.99 -6.75
CA ILE A 159 11.68 -6.41 -8.05
C ILE A 159 11.19 -4.96 -8.03
N ALA A 160 12.09 -4.03 -8.33
CA ALA A 160 11.80 -2.61 -8.37
C ALA A 160 11.92 -2.11 -9.82
N PHE A 161 10.78 -1.73 -10.39
CA PHE A 161 10.70 -0.98 -11.64
C PHE A 161 10.86 0.52 -11.37
N PRO A 162 11.13 1.35 -12.40
CA PRO A 162 11.18 2.79 -12.24
C PRO A 162 9.95 3.35 -11.50
N GLY A 163 10.23 4.16 -10.49
CA GLY A 163 9.28 4.67 -9.51
C GLY A 163 9.79 5.95 -8.86
N GLY A 164 8.94 6.55 -8.03
CA GLY A 164 9.28 7.70 -7.18
C GLY A 164 9.51 7.31 -5.73
#